data_AF-A0A7C3U4J6-F1
#
_entry.id   AF-A0A7C3U4J6-F1
#
_cell.length_a   1.000
_cell.length_b   1.000
_cell.length_c   1.000
_cell.angle_alpha   90.00
_cell.angle_beta   90.00
_cell.angle_gamma   90.00
#
_symmetry.space_group_name_H-M   'P 1'
#
loop_
_entity.id
_entity.type
_entity.pdbx_description
1 polymer ?
#
loop_
_entity_poly.entity_id
_entity_poly.type
_entity_poly.pdbx_seq_one_letter_code
_entity_poly.pdbx_strand_id
1 'polypeptide(L)'
;MGPFKNEEGETLEWTEKQKQWFLRRDEGICQFVDFSTGRARNCFRRLDLHVHFIIPPRFGLKKGLTEQELIDPLNGIVICSFHHLKFIHPDIGILARRWYRFDQNSYKIILNWHEILAQNQVPYWNTTWDEVLKLIAKFRTRKYLKNHPQDPFPQ
;
A
#
# COMPACT_ATOMS: atom_id res chain seq x y z
N MET A 1 -8.91 -20.21 -11.86
CA MET A 1 -8.78 -19.33 -10.68
C MET A 1 -9.37 -17.98 -11.08
N GLY A 2 -10.66 -17.76 -10.78
CA GLY A 2 -11.31 -16.46 -11.00
C GLY A 2 -10.97 -15.50 -9.84
N PRO A 3 -11.10 -14.18 -10.03
CA PRO A 3 -10.92 -13.23 -8.95
C PRO A 3 -12.05 -13.45 -7.94
N PHE A 4 -11.70 -13.59 -6.67
CA PHE A 4 -12.69 -13.66 -5.59
C PHE A 4 -13.47 -12.34 -5.57
N LYS A 5 -14.69 -12.37 -6.10
CA LYS A 5 -15.71 -11.36 -5.82
C LYS A 5 -16.29 -11.69 -4.44
N ASN A 6 -16.13 -10.78 -3.50
CA ASN A 6 -16.74 -10.82 -2.17
C ASN A 6 -18.04 -10.00 -2.20
N GLU A 7 -19.10 -10.53 -1.60
CA GLU A 7 -20.50 -10.11 -1.71
C GLU A 7 -20.83 -8.74 -1.05
N GLU A 8 -19.84 -7.87 -0.79
CA GLU A 8 -20.00 -6.59 -0.07
C GLU A 8 -19.17 -5.43 -0.64
N GLY A 9 -19.00 -5.38 -1.97
CA GLY A 9 -18.36 -4.25 -2.65
C GLY A 9 -16.87 -4.46 -2.87
N GLU A 10 -16.47 -4.27 -4.12
CA GLU A 10 -15.14 -4.53 -4.64
C GLU A 10 -14.09 -3.82 -3.76
N THR A 11 -13.16 -4.60 -3.20
CA THR A 11 -12.01 -3.99 -2.52
C THR A 11 -11.17 -3.35 -3.61
N LEU A 12 -11.15 -2.01 -3.66
CA LEU A 12 -10.37 -1.26 -4.63
C LEU A 12 -8.90 -1.73 -4.59
N GLU A 13 -8.40 -2.18 -5.74
CA GLU A 13 -7.06 -2.74 -5.88
C GLU A 13 -6.34 -2.11 -7.08
N TRP A 14 -5.02 -2.01 -7.01
CA TRP A 14 -4.22 -1.65 -8.17
C TRP A 14 -4.35 -2.70 -9.27
N THR A 15 -4.71 -2.28 -10.47
CA THR A 15 -4.69 -3.15 -11.66
C THR A 15 -3.27 -3.61 -11.96
N GLU A 16 -3.12 -4.68 -12.74
CA GLU A 16 -1.79 -5.14 -13.14
C GLU A 16 -1.01 -4.07 -13.91
N LYS A 17 -1.68 -3.29 -14.77
CA LYS A 17 -1.05 -2.18 -15.50
C LYS A 17 -0.55 -1.09 -14.55
N GLN A 18 -1.33 -0.74 -13.54
CA GLN A 18 -0.94 0.22 -12.50
C GLN A 18 0.25 -0.30 -11.70
N LYS A 19 0.21 -1.58 -11.28
CA LYS A 19 1.32 -2.23 -10.57
C LYS A 19 2.62 -2.17 -11.38
N GLN A 20 2.57 -2.54 -12.65
CA GLN A 20 3.72 -2.48 -13.55
C GLN A 20 4.22 -1.04 -13.77
N TRP A 21 3.31 -0.06 -13.83
CA TRP A 21 3.68 1.35 -13.91
C TRP A 21 4.46 1.80 -12.67
N PHE A 22 4.00 1.44 -11.46
CA PHE A 22 4.72 1.73 -10.22
C PHE A 22 6.09 1.07 -10.18
N LEU A 23 6.21 -0.18 -10.62
CA LEU A 23 7.50 -0.88 -10.70
C LEU A 23 8.48 -0.19 -11.66
N ARG A 24 8.00 0.36 -12.79
CA ARG A 24 8.85 1.18 -13.68
C ARG A 24 9.23 2.52 -13.04
N ARG A 25 8.26 3.24 -12.46
CA ARG A 25 8.47 4.51 -11.73
C ARG A 25 9.57 4.39 -10.68
N ASP A 26 9.53 3.29 -9.96
CA ASP A 26 10.38 3.01 -8.81
C ASP A 26 11.53 2.06 -9.16
N GLU A 27 11.85 1.86 -10.45
CA GLU A 27 13.01 1.10 -10.95
C GLU A 27 13.14 -0.34 -10.37
N GLY A 28 12.00 -0.93 -10.00
CA GLY A 28 11.93 -2.25 -9.35
C GLY A 28 12.68 -2.30 -8.01
N ILE A 29 12.66 -1.21 -7.23
CA ILE A 29 13.27 -1.13 -5.90
C ILE A 29 12.24 -0.66 -4.86
N CYS A 30 12.36 -1.20 -3.66
CA CYS A 30 11.63 -0.71 -2.48
C CYS A 30 11.99 0.76 -2.21
N GLN A 31 10.98 1.60 -2.06
CA GLN A 31 11.14 3.04 -1.83
C GLN A 31 11.11 3.44 -0.36
N PHE A 32 11.02 2.47 0.57
CA PHE A 32 10.97 2.77 2.00
C PHE A 32 12.30 3.37 2.48
N VAL A 33 12.20 4.41 3.30
CA VAL A 33 13.35 5.05 3.96
C VAL A 33 13.16 4.90 5.46
N ASP A 34 14.05 4.13 6.08
CA ASP A 34 14.03 3.89 7.53
C ASP A 34 14.83 4.97 8.25
N PHE A 35 14.20 5.61 9.25
CA PHE A 35 14.81 6.61 10.12
C PHE A 35 14.89 6.16 11.59
N SER A 36 14.54 4.91 11.91
CA SER A 36 14.49 4.37 13.28
C SER A 36 15.83 4.43 14.04
N THR A 37 16.94 4.53 13.30
CA THR A 37 18.29 4.64 13.87
C THR A 37 18.79 6.09 13.99
N GLY A 38 17.93 7.08 13.79
CA GLY A 38 18.29 8.51 13.77
C GLY A 38 19.03 8.95 12.50
N ARG A 39 19.19 8.05 11.52
CA ARG A 39 19.75 8.34 10.19
C ARG A 39 18.86 7.75 9.11
N ALA A 40 18.71 8.48 8.01
CA ALA A 40 17.98 8.02 6.83
C ALA A 40 18.71 6.83 6.19
N ARG A 41 18.02 5.70 6.02
CA ARG A 41 18.52 4.52 5.33
C ARG A 41 17.54 4.08 4.26
N ASN A 42 17.93 4.22 3.00
CA ASN A 42 17.13 3.72 1.88
C ASN A 42 17.13 2.20 1.85
N CYS A 43 15.98 1.60 1.58
CA CYS A 43 15.92 0.20 1.20
C CYS A 43 16.31 0.04 -0.28
N PHE A 44 17.10 -0.97 -0.59
CA PHE A 44 17.47 -1.31 -1.98
C PHE A 44 17.02 -2.72 -2.38
N ARG A 45 16.07 -3.32 -1.64
CA ARG A 45 15.53 -4.64 -1.99
C ARG A 45 14.76 -4.57 -3.31
N ARG A 46 14.99 -5.58 -4.16
CA ARG A 46 14.34 -5.76 -5.47
C ARG A 46 13.40 -6.96 -5.53
N LEU A 47 13.38 -7.78 -4.49
CA LEU A 47 12.57 -9.00 -4.38
C LEU A 47 11.37 -8.76 -3.46
N ASP A 48 10.30 -9.53 -3.68
CA ASP A 48 9.05 -9.49 -2.92
C ASP A 48 8.49 -8.07 -2.77
N LEU A 49 8.41 -7.37 -3.90
CA LEU A 49 7.89 -6.00 -3.98
C LEU A 49 6.38 -5.99 -4.05
N HIS A 50 5.78 -5.13 -3.25
CA HIS A 50 4.35 -4.88 -3.18
C HIS A 50 4.10 -3.43 -3.58
N VAL A 51 3.02 -3.21 -4.32
CA VAL A 51 2.47 -1.88 -4.57
C VAL A 51 1.39 -1.62 -3.53
N HIS A 52 1.67 -0.71 -2.61
CA HIS A 52 0.83 -0.45 -1.45
C HIS A 52 0.15 0.92 -1.59
N PHE A 53 -1.13 0.99 -1.19
CA PHE A 53 -1.85 2.24 -1.05
C PHE A 53 -1.45 2.92 0.25
N ILE A 54 -0.93 4.15 0.20
CA ILE A 54 -0.52 4.89 1.40
C ILE A 54 -1.73 5.13 2.31
N ILE A 55 -2.82 5.65 1.74
CA ILE A 55 -4.14 5.69 2.36
C ILE A 55 -4.92 4.47 1.85
N PRO A 56 -5.18 3.46 2.70
CA PRO A 56 -5.92 2.28 2.29
C PRO A 56 -7.33 2.61 1.81
N PRO A 57 -7.81 2.00 0.71
CA PRO A 57 -9.10 2.37 0.12
C PRO A 57 -10.30 2.25 1.05
N ARG A 58 -10.36 1.19 1.87
CA ARG A 58 -11.47 1.02 2.84
C ARG A 58 -11.57 2.20 3.79
N PHE A 59 -10.44 2.65 4.33
CA PHE A 59 -10.42 3.82 5.21
C PHE A 59 -10.75 5.11 4.45
N GLY A 60 -10.16 5.29 3.27
CA GLY A 60 -10.38 6.47 2.44
C GLY A 60 -11.85 6.68 2.06
N LEU A 61 -12.53 5.61 1.61
CA LEU A 61 -13.94 5.63 1.27
C LEU A 61 -14.81 6.00 2.49
N LYS A 62 -14.52 5.45 3.68
CA LYS A 62 -15.23 5.83 4.92
C LYS A 62 -14.96 7.26 5.38
N LYS A 63 -13.84 7.85 4.95
CA LYS A 63 -13.51 9.27 5.14
C LYS A 63 -14.10 10.19 4.06
N GLY A 64 -14.84 9.63 3.10
CA GLY A 64 -15.50 10.39 2.04
C GLY A 64 -14.61 10.67 0.82
N LEU A 65 -13.44 10.02 0.71
CA LEU A 65 -12.67 10.05 -0.53
C LEU A 65 -13.38 9.21 -1.60
N THR A 66 -13.28 9.65 -2.84
CA THR A 66 -13.73 8.94 -4.03
C THR A 66 -12.72 7.87 -4.45
N GLU A 67 -13.16 6.92 -5.28
CA GLU A 67 -12.24 5.96 -5.91
C GLU A 67 -11.19 6.68 -6.75
N GLN A 68 -11.54 7.75 -7.47
CA GLN A 68 -10.57 8.51 -8.26
C GLN A 68 -9.49 9.17 -7.41
N GLU A 69 -9.84 9.67 -6.22
CA GLU A 69 -8.85 10.24 -5.28
C GLU A 69 -7.95 9.16 -4.66
N LEU A 70 -8.42 7.92 -4.58
CA LEU A 70 -7.66 6.79 -4.05
C LEU A 70 -6.78 6.11 -5.10
N ILE A 71 -7.27 5.97 -6.34
CA ILE A 71 -6.50 5.49 -7.50
C ILE A 71 -5.68 6.66 -8.09
N ASP A 72 -4.76 7.18 -7.30
CA ASP A 72 -3.85 8.25 -7.68
C ASP A 72 -2.39 7.75 -7.54
N PRO A 73 -1.48 8.02 -8.51
CA PRO A 73 -0.07 7.66 -8.38
C PRO A 73 0.63 8.27 -7.16
N LEU A 74 0.06 9.32 -6.56
CA LEU A 74 0.50 9.95 -5.30
C LEU A 74 0.05 9.17 -4.06
N ASN A 75 -0.94 8.29 -4.19
CA ASN A 75 -1.39 7.38 -3.13
C ASN A 75 -0.75 5.98 -3.25
N GLY A 76 0.17 5.75 -4.21
CA GLY A 76 0.82 4.46 -4.41
C GLY A 76 2.34 4.47 -4.18
N ILE A 77 2.83 3.44 -3.48
CA ILE A 77 4.25 3.27 -3.15
C ILE A 77 4.72 1.83 -3.36
N VAL A 78 5.91 1.64 -3.94
CA VAL A 78 6.56 0.32 -4.04
C VAL A 78 7.39 0.05 -2.79
N ILE A 79 7.08 -1.04 -2.08
CA ILE A 79 7.78 -1.44 -0.86
C ILE A 79 8.00 -2.96 -0.81
N CYS A 80 9.06 -3.43 -0.16
CA CYS A 80 9.23 -4.87 0.03
C CYS A 80 8.31 -5.40 1.13
N SER A 81 8.02 -6.70 1.09
CA SER A 81 7.22 -7.43 2.08
C SER A 81 7.66 -7.17 3.53
N PHE A 82 8.97 -7.07 3.79
CA PHE A 82 9.50 -6.75 5.12
C PHE A 82 9.05 -5.38 5.62
N HIS A 83 9.20 -4.32 4.82
CA HIS A 83 8.81 -2.97 5.25
C HIS A 83 7.29 -2.84 5.32
N HIS A 84 6.57 -3.44 4.38
CA HIS A 84 5.12 -3.50 4.39
C HIS A 84 4.57 -4.10 5.70
N LEU A 85 5.05 -5.29 6.09
CA LEU A 85 4.51 -6.03 7.24
C LEU A 85 5.11 -5.61 8.60
N LYS A 86 6.31 -5.02 8.62
CA LYS A 86 6.95 -4.59 9.88
C LYS A 86 6.62 -3.15 10.24
N PHE A 87 6.53 -2.26 9.27
CA PHE A 87 6.43 -0.81 9.53
C PHE A 87 5.05 -0.25 9.24
N ILE A 88 4.34 -0.76 8.22
CA ILE A 88 3.01 -0.26 7.83
C ILE A 88 1.91 -1.06 8.50
N HIS A 89 1.94 -2.40 8.40
CA HIS A 89 0.94 -3.29 9.01
C HIS A 89 1.55 -4.18 10.09
N PRO A 90 2.07 -3.61 11.20
CA PRO A 90 2.60 -4.41 12.31
C PRO A 90 1.52 -5.28 12.97
N ASP A 91 0.26 -4.88 12.86
CA ASP A 91 -0.93 -5.60 13.29
C ASP A 91 -1.09 -6.95 12.56
N ILE A 92 -0.94 -6.95 11.23
CA ILE A 92 -0.90 -8.16 10.40
C ILE A 92 0.36 -8.96 10.77
N GLY A 93 1.49 -8.28 10.99
CA GLY A 93 2.75 -8.90 11.36
C GLY A 93 2.69 -9.74 12.65
N ILE A 94 1.88 -9.35 13.65
CA ILE A 94 1.79 -10.07 14.93
C ILE A 94 0.67 -11.10 14.92
N LEU A 95 -0.51 -10.75 14.41
CA LEU A 95 -1.69 -11.63 14.42
C LEU A 95 -1.65 -12.65 13.27
N ALA A 96 -1.28 -12.23 12.05
CA ALA A 96 -1.26 -13.13 10.90
C ALA A 96 -0.12 -14.14 11.01
N ARG A 97 1.11 -13.78 11.40
CA ARG A 97 2.20 -14.77 11.49
C ARG A 97 1.91 -15.94 12.45
N ARG A 98 1.12 -15.71 13.50
CA ARG A 98 0.79 -16.74 14.49
C ARG A 98 -0.38 -17.64 14.05
N TRP A 99 -1.36 -17.10 13.31
CA TRP A 99 -2.60 -17.81 12.97
C TRP A 99 -2.71 -18.19 11.48
N TYR A 100 -2.17 -17.37 10.57
CA TYR A 100 -2.24 -17.55 9.11
C TYR A 100 -1.57 -18.84 8.62
N ARG A 101 -0.53 -19.31 9.30
CA ARG A 101 0.14 -20.56 8.94
C ARG A 101 -0.79 -21.78 9.11
N PHE A 102 -1.89 -21.64 9.84
CA PHE A 102 -2.75 -22.75 10.26
C PHE A 102 -4.24 -22.56 9.90
N ASP A 103 -4.73 -21.34 9.68
CA ASP A 103 -6.14 -21.10 9.32
C ASP A 103 -6.32 -19.90 8.38
N GLN A 104 -6.84 -20.16 7.18
CA GLN A 104 -7.15 -19.13 6.18
C GLN A 104 -8.33 -18.22 6.60
N ASN A 105 -9.19 -18.66 7.53
CA ASN A 105 -10.25 -17.81 8.08
C ASN A 105 -9.71 -16.65 8.93
N SER A 106 -8.45 -16.75 9.41
CA SER A 106 -7.77 -15.67 10.12
C SER A 106 -7.70 -14.37 9.30
N TYR A 107 -7.64 -14.47 7.97
CA TYR A 107 -7.63 -13.30 7.10
C TYR A 107 -8.97 -12.55 7.14
N LYS A 108 -10.09 -13.27 7.19
CA LYS A 108 -11.43 -12.67 7.30
C LYS A 108 -11.59 -11.92 8.61
N ILE A 109 -11.03 -12.44 9.70
CA ILE A 109 -11.08 -11.77 11.02
C ILE A 109 -10.35 -10.42 10.97
N ILE A 110 -9.14 -10.37 10.40
CA ILE A 110 -8.37 -9.13 10.25
C ILE A 110 -9.12 -8.13 9.35
N LEU A 111 -9.66 -8.60 8.22
CA LEU A 111 -10.43 -7.74 7.32
C LEU A 111 -11.68 -7.15 7.98
N ASN A 112 -12.40 -7.94 8.77
CA ASN A 112 -13.56 -7.46 9.52
C ASN A 112 -13.15 -6.45 10.58
N TRP A 113 -12.02 -6.68 11.25
CA TRP A 113 -11.48 -5.73 12.22
C TRP A 113 -11.05 -4.42 11.56
N HIS A 114 -10.40 -4.47 10.40
CA HIS A 114 -10.08 -3.28 9.59
C HIS A 114 -11.33 -2.52 9.16
N GLU A 115 -12.42 -3.22 8.80
CA GLU A 115 -13.69 -2.59 8.47
C GLU A 115 -14.29 -1.85 9.67
N ILE A 116 -14.31 -2.48 10.85
CA ILE A 116 -14.78 -1.84 12.10
C ILE A 116 -13.94 -0.60 12.42
N LEU A 117 -12.61 -0.69 12.30
CA LEU A 117 -11.72 0.45 12.53
C LEU A 117 -11.99 1.58 11.52
N ALA A 118 -12.15 1.25 10.24
CA ALA A 118 -12.45 2.22 9.19
C ALA A 118 -13.80 2.92 9.42
N GLN A 119 -14.84 2.18 9.82
CA GLN A 119 -16.15 2.74 10.18
C GLN A 119 -16.05 3.73 11.35
N ASN A 120 -15.25 3.40 12.36
CA ASN A 120 -14.97 4.28 13.50
C ASN A 120 -13.92 5.35 13.19
N GLN A 121 -13.48 5.47 11.93
CA GLN A 121 -12.47 6.42 11.48
C GLN A 121 -11.12 6.30 12.21
N VAL A 122 -10.80 5.11 12.69
CA VAL A 122 -9.52 4.76 13.31
C VAL A 122 -8.63 4.11 12.24
N PRO A 123 -7.44 4.65 11.95
CA PRO A 123 -6.49 4.02 11.04
C PRO A 123 -6.10 2.63 11.54
N TYR A 124 -6.16 1.63 10.65
CA TYR A 124 -5.75 0.26 10.95
C TYR A 124 -4.32 -0.07 10.47
N TRP A 125 -3.58 0.94 10.04
CA TRP A 125 -2.16 0.85 9.70
C TRP A 125 -1.38 1.87 10.53
N ASN A 126 -0.05 1.76 10.51
CA ASN A 126 0.83 2.71 11.15
C ASN A 126 0.97 4.00 10.33
N THR A 127 0.23 5.03 10.73
CA THR A 127 0.21 6.34 10.06
C THR A 127 1.48 7.17 10.24
N THR A 128 2.40 6.73 11.12
CA THR A 128 3.67 7.44 11.39
C THR A 128 4.47 7.72 10.11
N TRP A 129 4.31 6.88 9.09
CA TRP A 129 5.10 6.95 7.85
C TRP A 129 4.39 7.70 6.73
N ASP A 130 3.10 8.04 6.86
CA ASP A 130 2.26 8.50 5.75
C ASP A 130 2.84 9.72 5.04
N GLU A 131 3.28 10.74 5.78
CA GLU A 131 3.81 11.98 5.19
C GLU A 131 5.12 11.76 4.43
N VAL A 132 5.98 10.89 4.94
CA VAL A 132 7.23 10.52 4.26
C VAL A 132 6.92 9.73 2.99
N LEU A 133 6.00 8.77 3.06
CA LEU A 133 5.61 7.96 1.90
C LEU A 133 4.94 8.81 0.82
N LYS A 134 4.05 9.74 1.19
CA LYS A 134 3.43 10.70 0.25
C LYS A 134 4.48 11.58 -0.41
N LEU A 135 5.46 12.06 0.36
CA LEU A 135 6.56 12.86 -0.17
C LEU A 135 7.38 12.08 -1.20
N ILE A 136 7.72 10.83 -0.89
CA ILE A 136 8.45 9.94 -1.81
C ILE A 136 7.62 9.68 -3.07
N ALA A 137 6.35 9.29 -2.94
CA ALA A 137 5.46 9.05 -4.07
C ALA A 137 5.37 10.29 -4.98
N LYS A 138 5.20 11.48 -4.39
CA LYS A 138 5.16 12.76 -5.10
C LYS A 138 6.45 13.03 -5.88
N PHE A 139 7.62 12.89 -5.26
CA PHE A 139 8.89 13.13 -5.95
C PHE A 139 9.15 12.11 -7.05
N ARG A 140 8.88 10.82 -6.79
CA ARG A 140 9.07 9.74 -7.77
C ARG A 140 8.14 9.90 -8.97
N THR A 141 6.86 10.15 -8.73
CA THR A 141 5.86 10.38 -9.79
C THR A 141 6.24 11.57 -10.64
N ARG A 142 6.59 12.71 -10.04
CA ARG A 142 7.01 13.91 -10.79
C ARG A 142 8.27 13.68 -11.62
N LYS A 143 9.29 13.03 -11.04
CA LYS A 143 10.54 12.72 -11.75
C LYS A 143 10.27 11.78 -12.93
N TYR A 144 9.47 10.74 -12.69
CA TYR A 144 9.14 9.76 -13.73
C TYR A 144 8.38 10.39 -14.89
N LEU A 145 7.29 11.10 -14.62
CA LEU A 145 6.50 11.74 -15.67
C LEU A 145 7.27 12.83 -16.43
N LYS A 146 8.21 13.52 -15.77
CA LYS A 146 9.12 14.46 -16.44
C LYS A 146 10.04 13.75 -17.44
N ASN A 147 10.54 12.57 -17.08
CA ASN A 147 11.50 11.81 -17.90
C ASN A 147 10.81 10.88 -18.91
N HIS A 148 9.56 10.52 -18.68
CA HIS A 148 8.75 9.57 -19.45
C HIS A 148 7.34 10.13 -19.72
N PRO A 149 7.21 11.28 -20.41
CA PRO A 149 5.92 11.92 -20.65
C PRO A 149 4.93 11.04 -21.46
N GLN A 150 5.45 10.06 -22.22
CA GLN A 150 4.69 9.10 -23.00
C GLN A 150 4.14 7.90 -22.20
N ASP A 151 4.52 7.74 -20.93
CA ASP A 151 4.05 6.67 -20.05
C ASP A 151 3.28 7.24 -18.85
N PRO A 152 2.10 7.88 -19.09
CA PRO A 152 1.29 8.42 -18.00
C PRO A 152 0.72 7.31 -17.12
N PHE A 153 0.27 7.68 -15.92
CA PHE A 153 -0.37 6.73 -15.03
C PHE A 153 -1.64 6.14 -15.69
N PRO A 154 -1.80 4.81 -15.75
CA PRO A 154 -2.96 4.19 -16.36
C PRO A 154 -4.21 4.36 -15.50
N GLN A 155 -5.30 4.80 -16.14
CA GLN A 155 -6.64 4.84 -15.56
C GLN A 155 -7.15 3.43 -15.26
#